data_AF-A0A7L7L424-F1
#
_entry.id   AF-A0A7L7L424-F1
#
_cell.length_a   1.000
_cell.length_b   1.000
_cell.length_c   1.000
_cell.angle_alpha   90.00
_cell.angle_beta   90.00
_cell.angle_gamma   90.00
#
_symmetry.space_group_name_H-M   'P 1'
#
loop_
_entity.id
_entity.type
_entity.pdbx_description
1 polymer ?
#
loop_
_entity_poly.entity_id
_entity_poly.type
_entity_poly.pdbx_seq_one_letter_code
_entity_poly.pdbx_strand_id
1 'polypeptide(L)'
;MNNDYNRTQLLKTALEHSTITIDELSERLHLTPILLYHNLESEEQGENTVRAVAATLGIPVSYFEGGFYYNERGQLVPNDQK
;
A
#
# COMPACT_ATOMS: atom_id res chain seq x y z
N MET A 1 11.37 16.02 9.99
CA MET A 1 10.15 15.87 9.17
C MET A 1 9.71 14.43 9.32
N ASN A 2 8.67 14.17 10.13
CA ASN A 2 8.05 12.85 10.13
C ASN A 2 7.31 12.73 8.80
N ASN A 3 7.94 12.05 7.83
CA ASN A 3 7.21 11.50 6.70
C ASN A 3 6.45 10.27 7.22
N ASP A 4 5.45 10.51 8.06
CA ASP A 4 4.46 9.49 8.43
C ASP A 4 3.62 9.26 7.17
N TYR A 5 4.17 8.46 6.26
CA TYR A 5 3.47 7.96 5.10
C TYR A 5 2.28 7.18 5.63
N ASN A 6 1.11 7.80 5.61
CA ASN A 6 -0.13 7.18 6.02
C ASN A 6 -0.37 5.98 5.08
N ARG A 7 -0.10 4.77 5.56
CA ARG A 7 -0.09 3.54 4.75
C ARG A 7 -1.49 3.28 4.19
N THR A 8 -2.52 3.68 4.92
CA THR A 8 -3.92 3.68 4.45
C THR A 8 -4.14 4.60 3.25
N GLN A 9 -3.59 5.81 3.24
CA GLN A 9 -3.68 6.70 2.07
C GLN A 9 -2.89 6.14 0.89
N LEU A 10 -1.69 5.62 1.12
CA LEU A 10 -0.88 4.99 0.08
C LEU A 10 -1.59 3.78 -0.54
N LEU A 11 -2.27 2.96 0.27
CA LEU A 11 -3.09 1.88 -0.24
C LEU A 11 -4.22 2.40 -1.14
N LYS A 12 -4.94 3.45 -0.72
CA LYS A 12 -6.03 4.03 -1.53
C LYS A 12 -5.51 4.49 -2.90
N THR A 13 -4.40 5.22 -2.93
CA THR A 13 -3.77 5.65 -4.17
C THR A 13 -3.32 4.45 -5.02
N ALA A 14 -2.76 3.41 -4.41
CA ALA A 14 -2.37 2.21 -5.16
C ALA A 14 -3.58 1.49 -5.76
N LEU A 15 -4.72 1.46 -5.07
CA LEU A 15 -5.97 0.89 -5.57
C LEU A 15 -6.58 1.71 -6.72
N GLU A 16 -6.49 3.05 -6.67
CA GLU A 16 -6.92 3.93 -7.78
C GLU A 16 -6.14 3.66 -9.08
N HIS A 17 -4.91 3.18 -8.97
CA HIS A 17 -4.05 2.81 -10.09
C HIS A 17 -3.97 1.30 -10.35
N SER A 18 -4.77 0.50 -9.64
CA SER A 18 -4.81 -0.95 -9.79
C SER A 18 -6.07 -1.39 -10.52
N THR A 19 -6.03 -2.60 -11.08
CA THR A 19 -7.22 -3.26 -11.62
C THR A 19 -8.04 -3.97 -10.55
N ILE A 20 -7.53 -4.09 -9.32
CA ILE A 20 -8.22 -4.76 -8.21
C ILE A 20 -8.86 -3.76 -7.25
N THR A 21 -10.03 -4.12 -6.75
CA THR A 21 -10.77 -3.37 -5.74
C THR A 21 -10.29 -3.70 -4.32
N ILE A 22 -10.70 -2.88 -3.35
CA ILE A 22 -10.44 -3.15 -1.92
C ILE A 22 -11.07 -4.48 -1.47
N ASP A 23 -12.24 -4.85 -2.02
CA ASP A 23 -12.94 -6.07 -1.66
C ASP A 23 -12.21 -7.30 -2.19
N GLU A 24 -11.74 -7.27 -3.44
CA GLU A 24 -10.91 -8.35 -4.02
C GLU A 24 -9.56 -8.49 -3.30
N LEU A 25 -8.92 -7.37 -2.93
CA LEU A 25 -7.69 -7.39 -2.13
C LEU A 25 -7.95 -8.03 -0.77
N SER A 26 -9.04 -7.65 -0.11
CA SER A 26 -9.46 -8.17 1.19
C SER A 26 -9.75 -9.66 1.14
N GLU A 27 -10.45 -10.13 0.09
CA GLU A 27 -10.72 -11.55 -0.15
C GLU A 27 -9.43 -12.36 -0.33
N ARG A 28 -8.50 -11.89 -1.17
CA ARG A 28 -7.20 -12.55 -1.41
C ARG A 28 -6.34 -12.65 -0.16
N LEU A 29 -6.45 -11.65 0.72
CA LEU A 29 -5.69 -11.60 1.97
C LEU A 29 -6.43 -12.25 3.15
N HIS A 30 -7.65 -12.75 2.93
CA HIS A 30 -8.52 -13.29 3.98
C HIS A 30 -8.71 -12.33 5.17
N LEU A 31 -8.78 -11.02 4.87
CA LEU A 31 -8.99 -9.95 5.84
C LEU A 31 -10.25 -9.18 5.47
N THR A 32 -10.94 -8.62 6.45
CA THR A 32 -11.97 -7.61 6.13
C THR A 32 -11.30 -6.29 5.78
N PRO A 33 -11.93 -5.40 4.98
CA PRO A 33 -11.35 -4.09 4.66
C PRO A 33 -10.95 -3.29 5.92
N ILE A 34 -11.76 -3.36 6.97
CA ILE A 34 -11.49 -2.67 8.25
C ILE A 34 -10.23 -3.25 8.91
N LEU A 35 -10.10 -4.57 8.97
CA LEU A 35 -8.92 -5.23 9.54
C LEU A 35 -7.67 -4.96 8.70
N LEU A 36 -7.81 -4.87 7.38
CA LEU A 36 -6.70 -4.52 6.50
C LEU A 36 -6.16 -3.12 6.81
N TYR A 37 -7.02 -2.11 6.90
CA TYR A 37 -6.63 -0.76 7.29
C TYR A 37 -6.04 -0.72 8.71
N HIS A 38 -6.67 -1.41 9.66
CA HIS A 38 -6.17 -1.49 11.02
C HIS A 38 -4.77 -2.11 11.09
N ASN A 39 -4.56 -3.23 10.40
CA ASN A 39 -3.30 -3.93 10.42
C ASN A 39 -2.19 -3.13 9.71
N LEU A 40 -2.48 -2.38 8.65
CA LEU A 40 -1.49 -1.53 7.97
C LEU A 40 -0.84 -0.51 8.91
N GLU A 41 -1.62 0.07 9.82
CA GLU A 41 -1.16 1.06 10.79
C GLU A 41 -0.62 0.42 12.10
N SER A 42 -0.72 -0.91 12.24
CA SER A 42 -0.22 -1.63 13.42
C SER A 42 1.31 -1.70 13.41
N GLU A 43 1.95 -1.53 14.58
CA GLU A 43 3.38 -1.76 14.74
C GLU A 43 3.74 -3.25 14.63
N GLU A 44 2.86 -4.13 15.14
CA GLU A 44 3.10 -5.58 15.18
C GLU A 44 2.80 -6.26 13.84
N GLN A 45 1.69 -5.87 13.21
CA GLN A 45 1.17 -6.52 11.99
C GLN A 45 1.41 -5.70 10.71
N GLY A 46 1.83 -4.45 10.83
CA GLY A 46 1.93 -3.51 9.70
C GLY A 46 2.92 -3.96 8.65
N GLU A 47 4.10 -4.43 9.04
CA GLU A 47 5.11 -4.86 8.07
C GLU A 47 4.65 -6.08 7.27
N ASN A 48 4.07 -7.09 7.95
CA ASN A 48 3.54 -8.28 7.29
C ASN A 48 2.38 -7.92 6.36
N THR A 49 1.51 -7.00 6.79
CA THR A 49 0.37 -6.54 5.99
C THR A 49 0.83 -5.77 4.77
N VAL A 50 1.80 -4.86 4.92
CA VAL A 50 2.42 -4.12 3.81
C VAL A 50 3.02 -5.08 2.79
N ARG A 51 3.78 -6.10 3.23
CA ARG A 51 4.37 -7.10 2.33
C ARG A 51 3.31 -7.87 1.56
N ALA A 52 2.23 -8.29 2.23
CA ALA A 52 1.15 -9.04 1.61
C ALA A 52 0.36 -8.20 0.59
N VAL A 53 0.05 -6.95 0.96
CA VAL A 53 -0.62 -5.98 0.08
C VAL A 53 0.24 -5.66 -1.14
N ALA A 54 1.51 -5.32 -0.94
CA ALA A 54 2.45 -5.01 -2.01
C ALA A 54 2.58 -6.17 -3.01
N ALA A 55 2.73 -7.40 -2.51
CA ALA A 55 2.77 -8.60 -3.33
C ALA A 55 1.47 -8.81 -4.13
N THR A 56 0.31 -8.57 -3.51
CA THR A 56 -1.00 -8.77 -4.16
C THR A 56 -1.28 -7.73 -5.24
N LEU A 57 -0.84 -6.48 -5.02
CA LEU A 57 -0.94 -5.38 -5.98
C LEU A 57 0.16 -5.41 -7.05
N GLY A 58 1.18 -6.26 -6.89
CA GLY A 58 2.32 -6.30 -7.81
C GLY A 58 3.21 -5.06 -7.75
N ILE A 59 3.28 -4.39 -6.59
CA ILE A 59 4.08 -3.19 -6.38
C ILE A 59 5.22 -3.44 -5.38
N PRO A 60 6.32 -2.67 -5.41
CA PRO A 60 7.39 -2.78 -4.44
C PRO A 60 6.94 -2.37 -3.02
N VAL A 61 7.40 -3.09 -2.00
CA VAL A 61 7.18 -2.75 -0.57
C VAL A 61 7.67 -1.33 -0.25
N SER A 62 8.78 -0.92 -0.87
CA SER A 62 9.37 0.40 -0.72
C SER A 62 8.42 1.54 -1.14
N TYR A 63 7.34 1.27 -1.88
CA TYR A 63 6.26 2.24 -2.08
C TYR A 63 5.63 2.69 -0.75
N PHE A 64 5.31 1.73 0.14
CA PHE A 64 4.76 2.02 1.47
C PHE A 64 5.76 2.67 2.42
N GLU A 65 7.03 2.66 2.04
CA GLU A 65 8.11 3.35 2.73
C GLU A 65 8.41 4.71 2.10
N GLY A 66 7.77 5.09 0.98
CA GLY A 66 8.00 6.35 0.28
C GLY A 66 9.15 6.37 -0.73
N GLY A 67 9.72 5.21 -1.05
CA GLY A 67 10.73 5.05 -2.11
C GLY A 67 10.18 5.05 -3.53
N PHE A 68 8.84 5.00 -3.69
CA PHE A 68 8.15 5.10 -4.96
C PHE A 68 6.90 5.98 -4.83
N TYR A 69 6.42 6.52 -5.94
CA TYR A 69 5.14 7.22 -6.04
C TYR A 69 4.52 7.03 -7.42
N TYR A 70 3.21 7.24 -7.54
CA TYR A 70 2.52 7.28 -8.83
C TYR A 70 2.66 8.69 -9.43
N ASN A 71 3.19 8.79 -10.65
CA ASN A 71 3.26 10.07 -11.38
C ASN A 71 1.90 10.46 -11.99
N GLU A 72 1.82 11.62 -12.64
CA GLU A 72 0.58 12.13 -13.29
C GLU A 72 0.02 11.21 -14.37
N ARG A 73 0.85 10.28 -14.88
CA ARG A 73 0.47 9.28 -15.90
C ARG A 73 0.00 7.97 -15.26
N GLY A 74 -0.10 7.91 -13.93
CA GLY A 74 -0.42 6.71 -13.17
C GLY A 74 0.67 5.64 -13.20
N GLN A 75 1.92 6.02 -13.51
CA GLN A 75 3.05 5.10 -13.52
C GLN A 75 3.77 5.15 -12.18
N LEU A 76 4.07 3.97 -11.63
CA LEU A 76 4.87 3.87 -10.43
C LEU A 76 6.35 4.16 -10.77
N VAL A 77 6.91 5.20 -10.17
CA VAL A 77 8.29 5.65 -10.41
C VAL A 77 9.07 5.80 -9.09
N PRO A 78 10.40 5.63 -9.10
CA PRO A 78 11.23 5.83 -7.90
C PRO A 78 11.15 7.26 -7.38
N ASN A 79 11.25 7.41 -6.07
CA ASN A 79 11.41 8.70 -5.41
C ASN A 79 12.90 8.95 -5.14
N ASP A 80 13.58 9.67 -6.03
CA ASP A 80 15.02 9.96 -5.94
C ASP A 80 15.41 10.85 -4.74
N GLN A 81 14.43 11.36 -3.98
CA GLN A 81 14.66 12.21 -2.80
C GLN A 81 14.80 11.40 -1.49
N LYS A 82 14.83 10.07 -1.55
CA LYS A 82 14.84 9.19 -0.38
C LYS A 82 16.11 8.36 -0.24
#